data_AF-A0A523RLG9-F1
#
_entry.id   AF-A0A523RLG9-F1
#
_cell.length_a   1.000
_cell.length_b   1.000
_cell.length_c   1.000
_cell.angle_alpha   90.00
_cell.angle_beta   90.00
_cell.angle_gamma   90.00
#
_symmetry.space_group_name_H-M   'P 1'
#
loop_
_entity.id
_entity.type
_entity.pdbx_description
1 polymer ?
#
loop_
_entity_poly.entity_id
_entity_poly.type
_entity_poly.pdbx_seq_one_letter_code
_entity_poly.pdbx_strand_id
1 'polypeptide(L)'
;MKITMYDYKKGFMRNYIIPLLIVLFFSMLIVLAIFNLRVTSKYYLADLIVRDVTQLATIFERIDQECKILDFDYQKNRINFLNVKSFVGSEVGPMNLAYPDKWNGPYIDDNPTYQDKEYLVVRTKKGYFVTPGEGVKLPNGQIIGKDIILDEDADIPSMMKDENQLMFNGKQLAARLTIGVTEPGLIYQKLPIERI
;
A
#
# COMPACT_ATOMS: atom_id res chain seq x y z
N MET A 1 -20.58 -25.35 -67.51
CA MET A 1 -19.91 -24.50 -66.49
C MET A 1 -19.88 -25.27 -65.17
N LYS A 2 -18.81 -26.04 -64.91
CA LYS A 2 -18.65 -26.80 -63.66
C LYS A 2 -17.99 -25.89 -62.62
N ILE A 3 -18.80 -25.23 -61.79
CA ILE A 3 -18.31 -24.68 -60.53
C ILE A 3 -17.97 -25.92 -59.69
N THR A 4 -16.69 -26.26 -59.64
CA THR A 4 -16.22 -27.43 -58.90
C THR A 4 -16.45 -27.20 -57.41
N MET A 5 -16.97 -28.21 -56.69
CA MET A 5 -17.17 -28.22 -55.22
C MET A 5 -15.99 -27.63 -54.42
N TYR A 6 -14.78 -27.72 -54.99
CA TYR A 6 -13.54 -27.15 -54.46
C TYR A 6 -13.59 -25.61 -54.28
N ASP A 7 -14.18 -24.86 -55.21
CA ASP A 7 -14.29 -23.40 -55.10
C ASP A 7 -15.29 -22.96 -54.02
N TYR A 8 -16.37 -23.72 -53.85
CA TYR A 8 -17.35 -23.48 -52.79
C TYR A 8 -16.72 -23.69 -51.41
N LYS A 9 -15.96 -24.78 -51.25
CA LYS A 9 -15.25 -25.10 -49.99
C LYS A 9 -14.15 -24.08 -49.68
N LYS A 10 -13.45 -23.58 -50.70
CA LYS A 10 -12.42 -22.53 -50.56
C LYS A 10 -13.02 -21.18 -50.17
N GLY A 11 -14.15 -20.79 -50.79
CA GLY A 11 -14.88 -19.57 -50.45
C GLY A 11 -15.47 -19.62 -49.03
N PHE A 12 -16.03 -20.76 -48.64
CA PHE A 12 -16.57 -20.97 -47.29
C PHE A 12 -15.48 -20.94 -46.20
N MET A 13 -14.36 -21.64 -46.42
CA MET A 13 -13.21 -21.62 -45.52
C MET A 13 -12.65 -20.20 -45.33
N ARG A 14 -12.48 -19.46 -46.43
CA ARG A 14 -11.89 -18.11 -46.40
C ARG A 14 -12.81 -17.07 -45.76
N ASN A 15 -14.10 -17.11 -46.06
CA ASN A 15 -15.02 -16.03 -45.66
C ASN A 15 -15.64 -16.24 -44.28
N TYR A 16 -15.66 -17.47 -43.74
CA TYR A 16 -16.32 -17.77 -42.46
C TYR A 16 -15.40 -18.42 -41.44
N ILE A 17 -14.65 -19.46 -41.83
CA ILE A 17 -13.84 -20.23 -40.88
C ILE A 17 -12.59 -19.44 -40.45
N ILE A 18 -11.87 -18.82 -41.38
CA ILE A 18 -10.68 -18.02 -41.04
C ILE A 18 -11.04 -16.83 -40.12
N PRO A 19 -12.06 -15.99 -40.41
CA PRO A 19 -12.46 -14.92 -39.49
C PRO A 19 -12.90 -15.44 -38.12
N LEU A 20 -13.64 -16.55 -38.06
CA LEU A 20 -14.06 -17.14 -36.78
C LEU A 20 -12.86 -17.56 -35.93
N LEU A 21 -11.87 -18.22 -36.53
CA LEU A 21 -10.65 -18.63 -35.83
C LEU A 21 -9.85 -17.42 -35.35
N ILE A 22 -9.77 -16.36 -36.15
CA ILE A 22 -9.12 -15.10 -35.76
C ILE A 22 -9.82 -14.50 -34.55
N VAL A 23 -11.16 -14.40 -34.57
CA VAL A 23 -11.95 -13.88 -33.45
C VAL A 23 -11.70 -14.70 -32.19
N LEU A 24 -11.77 -16.03 -32.27
CA LEU A 24 -11.52 -16.92 -31.14
C LEU A 24 -10.11 -16.75 -30.57
N PHE A 25 -9.10 -16.64 -31.44
CA PHE A 25 -7.72 -16.42 -31.02
C PHE A 25 -7.55 -15.08 -30.30
N PHE A 26 -8.09 -13.98 -30.86
CA PHE A 26 -8.04 -12.67 -30.20
C PHE A 26 -8.84 -12.65 -28.89
N SER A 27 -10.01 -13.29 -28.83
CA SER A 27 -10.76 -13.45 -27.59
C SER A 27 -9.95 -14.17 -26.52
N MET A 28 -9.25 -15.25 -26.87
CA MET A 28 -8.35 -15.96 -25.96
C MET A 28 -7.22 -15.06 -25.45
N LEU A 29 -6.56 -14.30 -26.34
CA LEU A 29 -5.51 -13.36 -25.96
C LEU A 29 -6.03 -12.25 -25.03
N ILE A 30 -7.22 -11.71 -25.29
CA ILE A 30 -7.85 -10.69 -24.45
C ILE A 30 -8.13 -11.25 -23.05
N VAL A 31 -8.66 -12.47 -22.95
CA VAL A 31 -8.92 -13.12 -21.65
C VAL A 31 -7.61 -13.32 -20.88
N LEU A 32 -6.56 -13.81 -21.54
CA LEU A 32 -5.25 -13.97 -20.93
C LEU A 32 -4.64 -12.63 -20.48
N ALA A 33 -4.78 -11.57 -21.28
CA ALA A 33 -4.31 -10.24 -20.95
C ALA A 33 -5.06 -9.67 -19.73
N ILE A 34 -6.39 -9.78 -19.68
CA ILE A 34 -7.21 -9.34 -18.54
C ILE A 34 -6.83 -10.11 -17.27
N PHE A 35 -6.65 -11.44 -17.38
CA PHE A 35 -6.25 -12.26 -16.25
C PHE A 35 -4.87 -11.84 -15.72
N ASN A 36 -3.90 -11.68 -16.62
CA ASN A 36 -2.56 -11.24 -16.25
C ASN A 36 -2.59 -9.85 -15.59
N LEU A 37 -3.27 -8.86 -16.20
CA LEU A 37 -3.44 -7.52 -15.65
C LEU A 37 -4.02 -7.53 -14.24
N ARG A 38 -5.05 -8.35 -13.98
CA ARG A 38 -5.63 -8.46 -12.64
C ARG A 38 -4.63 -9.00 -11.62
N VAL A 39 -3.84 -10.00 -12.00
CA VAL A 39 -2.81 -10.56 -11.13
C VAL A 39 -1.69 -9.54 -10.90
N THR A 40 -1.11 -8.97 -11.95
CA THR A 40 0.00 -8.01 -11.84
C THR A 40 -0.40 -6.76 -11.07
N SER A 41 -1.64 -6.27 -11.24
CA SER A 41 -2.13 -5.08 -10.52
C SER A 41 -2.05 -5.26 -9.00
N LYS A 42 -2.39 -6.44 -8.47
CA LYS A 42 -2.33 -6.71 -7.03
C LYS A 42 -0.91 -6.58 -6.48
N TYR A 43 0.09 -7.05 -7.23
CA TYR A 43 1.50 -6.93 -6.84
C TYR A 43 1.95 -5.47 -6.82
N TYR A 44 1.65 -4.69 -7.86
CA TYR A 44 1.99 -3.26 -7.90
C TYR A 44 1.33 -2.48 -6.76
N LEU A 45 0.07 -2.79 -6.43
CA LEU A 45 -0.63 -2.16 -5.31
C LEU A 45 0.01 -2.50 -3.96
N ALA A 46 0.42 -3.76 -3.77
CA ALA A 46 1.16 -4.16 -2.58
C ALA A 46 2.47 -3.37 -2.45
N ASP A 47 3.20 -3.22 -3.55
CA ASP A 47 4.50 -2.54 -3.58
C ASP A 47 4.38 -1.05 -3.24
N LEU A 48 3.32 -0.41 -3.73
CA LEU A 48 3.00 0.98 -3.38
C LEU A 48 2.71 1.11 -1.88
N ILE A 49 1.85 0.26 -1.32
CA ILE A 49 1.55 0.26 0.11
C ILE A 49 2.83 0.06 0.93
N VAL A 50 3.63 -0.95 0.60
CA VAL A 50 4.87 -1.31 1.31
C VAL A 50 5.84 -0.14 1.30
N ARG A 51 6.03 0.49 0.14
CA ARG A 51 6.90 1.66 -0.01
C ARG A 51 6.43 2.79 0.90
N ASP A 52 5.15 3.12 0.86
CA ASP A 52 4.58 4.25 1.58
C ASP A 52 4.62 4.00 3.11
N VAL A 53 4.24 2.81 3.60
CA VAL A 53 4.31 2.51 5.05
C VAL A 53 5.76 2.48 5.56
N THR A 54 6.71 2.03 4.73
CA THR A 54 8.13 2.03 5.09
C THR A 54 8.68 3.45 5.15
N GLN A 55 8.38 4.27 4.14
CA GLN A 55 8.78 5.68 4.11
C GLN A 55 8.22 6.45 5.31
N LEU A 56 6.94 6.26 5.61
CA LEU A 56 6.28 6.87 6.77
C LEU A 56 6.94 6.42 8.07
N ALA A 57 7.23 5.13 8.24
CA ALA A 57 7.93 4.62 9.42
C ALA A 57 9.30 5.28 9.60
N THR A 58 10.10 5.38 8.54
CA THR A 58 11.40 6.07 8.57
C THR A 58 11.26 7.56 8.91
N ILE A 59 10.23 8.23 8.42
CA ILE A 59 9.97 9.63 8.78
C ILE A 59 9.65 9.76 10.27
N PHE A 60 8.78 8.91 10.81
CA PHE A 60 8.47 8.92 12.24
C PHE A 60 9.69 8.58 13.11
N GLU A 61 10.55 7.65 12.68
CA GLU A 61 11.83 7.38 13.36
C GLU A 61 12.72 8.62 13.41
N ARG A 62 12.84 9.35 12.30
CA ARG A 62 13.60 10.61 12.24
C ARG A 62 12.98 11.67 13.16
N ILE A 63 11.66 11.82 13.15
CA ILE A 63 10.95 12.74 14.03
C ILE A 63 11.17 12.36 15.51
N ASP A 64 11.12 11.07 15.87
CA ASP A 64 11.39 10.62 17.24
C ASP A 64 12.83 10.92 17.68
N GLN A 65 13.80 10.78 16.78
CA GLN A 65 15.20 11.10 17.07
C GLN A 65 15.43 12.61 17.29
N GLU A 66 14.79 13.45 16.49
CA GLU A 66 14.98 14.91 16.53
C GLU A 66 14.12 15.58 17.60
N CYS A 67 12.82 15.27 17.61
CA CYS A 67 11.79 15.97 18.38
C CYS A 67 11.27 15.16 19.58
N LYS A 68 11.58 13.86 19.66
CA LYS A 68 11.04 12.90 20.63
C LYS A 68 9.50 12.85 20.65
N ILE A 69 8.93 11.83 20.02
CA ILE A 69 7.48 11.60 20.02
C ILE A 69 7.08 11.04 21.39
N LEU A 70 6.12 11.70 22.03
CA LEU A 70 5.59 11.30 23.33
C LEU A 70 4.45 10.29 23.14
N ASP A 71 3.45 10.66 22.36
CA ASP A 71 2.29 9.84 22.03
C ASP A 71 1.52 10.41 20.83
N PHE A 72 0.35 9.82 20.58
CA PHE A 72 -0.67 10.34 19.70
C PHE A 72 -2.01 10.44 20.43
N ASP A 73 -2.80 11.44 20.07
CA ASP A 73 -4.04 11.79 20.77
C ASP A 73 -5.10 10.70 20.74
N TYR A 74 -5.23 10.01 19.59
CA TYR A 74 -6.29 9.04 19.36
C TYR A 74 -5.75 7.62 19.20
N GLN A 75 -6.66 6.65 19.22
CA GLN A 75 -6.31 5.26 18.91
C GLN A 75 -5.95 5.09 17.42
N LYS A 76 -6.58 5.86 16.53
CA LYS A 76 -6.29 5.91 15.09
C LYS A 76 -6.06 7.36 14.68
N ASN A 77 -4.90 7.65 14.12
CA ASN A 77 -4.44 9.01 13.84
C ASN A 77 -4.12 9.13 12.35
N ARG A 78 -4.81 10.01 11.64
CA ARG A 78 -4.58 10.22 10.21
C ARG A 78 -3.25 10.94 9.98
N ILE A 79 -2.48 10.44 9.02
CA ILE A 79 -1.19 11.02 8.65
C ILE A 79 -1.41 12.04 7.52
N ASN A 80 -1.74 13.27 7.91
CA ASN A 80 -2.02 14.37 6.98
C ASN A 80 -1.32 15.69 7.36
N PHE A 81 -0.26 15.60 8.16
CA PHE A 81 0.41 16.73 8.81
C PHE A 81 1.94 16.72 8.61
N LEU A 82 2.51 15.76 7.88
CA LEU A 82 3.97 15.65 7.72
C LEU A 82 4.56 16.68 6.75
N ASN A 83 3.70 17.41 6.03
CA ASN A 83 4.04 18.54 5.17
C ASN A 83 3.98 19.90 5.89
N VAL A 84 3.81 19.91 7.22
CA VAL A 84 3.83 21.13 8.03
C VAL A 84 5.26 21.66 8.17
N LYS A 85 5.48 22.93 7.79
CA LYS A 85 6.78 23.61 7.89
C LYS A 85 7.09 24.06 9.32
N SER A 86 6.09 24.60 10.01
CA SER A 86 6.21 25.13 11.36
C SER A 86 4.86 25.12 12.05
N PHE A 87 4.86 24.99 13.36
CA PHE A 87 3.67 25.03 14.21
C PHE A 87 4.03 25.70 15.56
N VAL A 88 3.01 25.98 16.37
CA VAL A 88 3.17 26.55 17.71
C VAL A 88 2.61 25.56 18.72
N GLY A 89 3.33 25.33 19.82
CA GLY A 89 2.96 24.38 20.86
C GLY A 89 3.76 23.09 20.78
N SER A 90 3.28 22.05 21.46
CA SER A 90 3.89 20.71 21.50
C SER A 90 3.25 19.72 20.52
N GLU A 91 2.29 20.18 19.72
CA GLU A 91 1.42 19.33 18.90
C GLU A 91 1.56 19.66 17.41
N VAL A 92 1.73 18.62 16.59
CA VAL A 92 1.63 18.71 15.13
C VAL A 92 0.66 17.66 14.62
N GLY A 93 -0.52 18.11 14.18
CA GLY A 93 -1.64 17.20 13.97
C GLY A 93 -2.01 16.49 15.28
N PRO A 94 -2.20 15.16 15.29
CA PRO A 94 -2.49 14.36 16.47
C PRO A 94 -1.24 13.86 17.21
N MET A 95 -0.05 14.39 16.91
CA MET A 95 1.23 13.90 17.44
C MET A 95 1.82 14.88 18.45
N ASN A 96 2.14 14.38 19.64
CA ASN A 96 2.74 15.16 20.72
C ASN A 96 4.27 14.98 20.74
N LEU A 97 4.99 16.10 20.87
CA LEU A 97 6.45 16.17 20.81
C LEU A 97 7.03 16.78 22.09
N ALA A 98 8.13 16.21 22.58
CA ALA A 98 8.86 16.75 23.74
C ALA A 98 9.75 17.95 23.39
N TYR A 99 10.30 17.97 22.17
CA TYR A 99 11.19 19.03 21.65
C TYR A 99 10.65 19.60 20.33
N PRO A 100 9.48 20.28 20.34
CA PRO A 100 8.86 20.82 19.14
C PRO A 100 9.71 21.92 18.46
N ASP A 101 10.60 22.57 19.20
CA ASP A 101 11.59 23.55 18.72
C ASP A 101 12.63 22.94 17.77
N LYS A 102 12.80 21.61 17.79
CA LYS A 102 13.70 20.87 16.88
C LYS A 102 13.02 20.39 15.60
N TRP A 103 11.77 20.80 15.35
CA TRP A 103 11.05 20.42 14.15
C TRP A 103 11.73 20.93 12.87
N ASN A 104 12.19 20.00 12.04
CA ASN A 104 12.83 20.28 10.75
C ASN A 104 11.92 20.00 9.55
N GLY A 105 10.59 20.02 9.75
CA GLY A 105 9.64 19.80 8.67
C GLY A 105 9.68 20.93 7.61
N PRO A 106 9.03 20.72 6.46
CA PRO A 106 8.20 19.57 6.11
C PRO A 106 9.07 18.33 5.85
N TYR A 107 8.60 17.15 6.27
CA TYR A 107 9.32 15.90 6.04
C TYR A 107 8.96 15.26 4.69
N ILE A 108 7.80 15.63 4.14
CA ILE A 108 7.32 15.27 2.80
C ILE A 108 6.56 16.45 2.19
N ASP A 109 6.56 16.54 0.86
CA ASP A 109 5.84 17.60 0.16
C ASP A 109 4.32 17.36 0.23
N ASP A 110 3.89 16.14 -0.07
CA ASP A 110 2.49 15.70 -0.02
C ASP A 110 2.35 14.44 0.83
N ASN A 111 1.30 14.38 1.66
CA ASN A 111 1.00 13.20 2.46
C ASN A 111 0.48 12.07 1.55
N PRO A 112 1.07 10.87 1.59
CA PRO A 112 0.63 9.77 0.75
C PRO A 112 -0.80 9.37 1.12
N THR A 113 -1.57 9.02 0.09
CA THR A 113 -2.89 8.43 0.23
C THR A 113 -2.97 7.21 -0.66
N TYR A 114 -3.82 6.26 -0.29
CA TYR A 114 -4.11 5.09 -1.11
C TYR A 114 -5.62 4.90 -1.22
N GLN A 115 -6.14 4.86 -2.45
CA GLN A 115 -7.59 4.88 -2.72
C GLN A 115 -8.26 6.10 -2.06
N ASP A 116 -7.64 7.28 -2.20
CA ASP A 116 -8.08 8.56 -1.62
C ASP A 116 -8.22 8.56 -0.09
N LYS A 117 -7.51 7.65 0.58
CA LYS A 117 -7.53 7.49 2.03
C LYS A 117 -6.15 7.69 2.61
N GLU A 118 -6.08 8.52 3.64
CA GLU A 118 -4.88 8.79 4.43
C GLU A 118 -4.43 7.52 5.15
N TYR A 119 -3.12 7.30 5.23
CA TYR A 119 -2.55 6.29 6.13
C TYR A 119 -2.81 6.68 7.59
N LEU A 120 -2.70 5.69 8.48
CA LEU A 120 -2.97 5.86 9.90
C LEU A 120 -1.74 5.49 10.72
N VAL A 121 -1.54 6.20 11.84
CA VAL A 121 -0.86 5.64 13.00
C VAL A 121 -1.90 5.03 13.93
N VAL A 122 -1.78 3.74 14.17
CA VAL A 122 -2.65 2.96 15.06
C VAL A 122 -1.92 2.66 16.36
N ARG A 123 -2.51 3.07 17.48
CA ARG A 123 -2.07 2.72 18.83
C ARG A 123 -2.73 1.42 19.27
N THR A 124 -1.92 0.45 19.69
CA THR A 124 -2.37 -0.80 20.33
C THR A 124 -1.59 -1.05 21.61
N LYS A 125 -2.02 -2.03 22.41
CA LYS A 125 -1.26 -2.49 23.59
C LYS A 125 0.16 -2.97 23.26
N LYS A 126 0.46 -3.28 21.99
CA LYS A 126 1.78 -3.73 21.53
C LYS A 126 2.66 -2.60 20.95
N GLY A 127 2.16 -1.37 20.93
CA GLY A 127 2.85 -0.18 20.47
C GLY A 127 2.14 0.54 19.33
N TYR A 128 2.90 1.29 18.53
CA TYR A 128 2.39 2.10 17.43
C TYR A 128 2.75 1.49 16.08
N PHE A 129 1.83 1.57 15.12
CA PHE A 129 1.98 0.99 13.80
C PHE A 129 1.47 1.96 12.73
N VAL A 130 2.16 2.03 11.60
CA VAL A 130 1.65 2.67 10.39
C VAL A 130 0.86 1.63 9.60
N THR A 131 -0.38 1.96 9.25
CA THR A 131 -1.27 1.08 8.49
C THR A 131 -1.95 1.83 7.35
N PRO A 132 -2.47 1.13 6.32
CA PRO A 132 -3.41 1.73 5.38
C PRO A 132 -4.67 2.25 6.10
N GLY A 133 -5.32 3.22 5.47
CA GLY A 133 -6.49 3.90 6.02
C GLY A 133 -7.76 3.06 6.11
N GLU A 134 -8.74 3.56 6.87
CA GLU A 134 -10.03 2.92 7.04
C GLU A 134 -10.79 2.73 5.72
N GLY A 135 -11.28 1.51 5.50
CA GLY A 135 -11.97 1.09 4.29
C GLY A 135 -11.08 0.95 3.05
N VAL A 136 -9.76 1.01 3.17
CA VAL A 136 -8.85 0.63 2.08
C VAL A 136 -9.06 -0.85 1.77
N LYS A 137 -9.21 -1.19 0.48
CA LYS A 137 -9.20 -2.59 0.02
C LYS A 137 -7.77 -3.02 -0.31
N LEU A 138 -7.28 -4.02 0.41
CA LEU A 138 -5.94 -4.58 0.25
C LEU A 138 -5.85 -5.54 -0.96
N PRO A 139 -4.63 -5.87 -1.43
CA PRO A 139 -4.42 -6.80 -2.54
C PRO A 139 -4.95 -8.22 -2.31
N ASN A 140 -4.97 -8.69 -1.05
CA ASN A 140 -5.61 -9.96 -0.65
C ASN A 140 -7.15 -9.88 -0.63
N GLY A 141 -7.72 -8.71 -0.91
CA GLY A 141 -9.16 -8.49 -1.04
C GLY A 141 -9.87 -8.04 0.24
N GLN A 142 -9.17 -8.06 1.38
CA GLN A 142 -9.70 -7.62 2.68
C GLN A 142 -9.82 -6.11 2.75
N ILE A 143 -10.74 -5.62 3.57
CA ILE A 143 -11.02 -4.21 3.78
C ILE A 143 -10.68 -3.80 5.22
N ILE A 144 -9.81 -2.80 5.38
CA ILE A 144 -9.50 -2.21 6.69
C ILE A 144 -10.78 -1.64 7.32
N GLY A 145 -11.00 -1.90 8.62
CA GLY A 145 -12.17 -1.42 9.37
C GLY A 145 -13.42 -2.27 9.21
N LYS A 146 -13.43 -3.20 8.26
CA LYS A 146 -14.55 -4.11 8.03
C LYS A 146 -14.12 -5.56 8.25
N ASP A 147 -13.13 -6.00 7.49
CA ASP A 147 -12.63 -7.37 7.56
C ASP A 147 -11.39 -7.47 8.47
N ILE A 148 -10.58 -6.40 8.50
CA ILE A 148 -9.41 -6.26 9.40
C ILE A 148 -9.69 -5.15 10.40
N ILE A 149 -9.86 -5.51 11.67
CA ILE A 149 -10.16 -4.57 12.75
C ILE A 149 -8.87 -4.11 13.43
N LEU A 150 -8.62 -2.80 13.38
CA LEU A 150 -7.42 -2.15 13.92
C LEU A 150 -7.74 -1.41 15.24
N ASP A 151 -8.24 -2.10 16.24
CA ASP A 151 -8.52 -1.52 17.56
C ASP A 151 -7.30 -1.58 18.51
N GLU A 152 -7.49 -1.19 19.77
CA GLU A 152 -6.43 -1.16 20.77
C GLU A 152 -5.90 -2.57 21.15
N ASP A 153 -6.71 -3.60 20.96
CA ASP A 153 -6.40 -5.00 21.26
C ASP A 153 -5.84 -5.75 20.04
N ALA A 154 -5.89 -5.16 18.85
CA ALA A 154 -5.42 -5.75 17.61
C ALA A 154 -3.95 -6.17 17.68
N ASP A 155 -3.68 -7.43 17.33
CA ASP A 155 -2.34 -7.99 17.25
C ASP A 155 -1.68 -7.73 15.89
N ILE A 156 -1.49 -6.45 15.55
CA ILE A 156 -0.90 -6.02 14.26
C ILE A 156 0.41 -6.77 13.90
N PRO A 157 1.35 -7.03 14.83
CA PRO A 157 2.53 -7.87 14.56
C PRO A 157 2.22 -9.26 13.99
N SER A 158 1.16 -9.91 14.47
CA SER A 158 0.71 -11.20 13.95
C SER A 158 -0.03 -11.04 12.62
N MET A 159 -0.83 -9.97 12.47
CA MET A 159 -1.53 -9.66 11.21
C MET A 159 -0.55 -9.41 10.06
N MET A 160 0.60 -8.79 10.33
CA MET A 160 1.69 -8.57 9.35
C MET A 160 2.39 -9.87 8.92
N LYS A 161 2.03 -11.01 9.50
CA LYS A 161 2.54 -12.35 9.16
C LYS A 161 1.44 -13.27 8.59
N ASP A 162 0.25 -12.73 8.35
CA ASP A 162 -0.91 -13.47 7.86
C ASP A 162 -1.33 -12.97 6.47
N GLU A 163 -1.26 -13.85 5.46
CA GLU A 163 -1.61 -13.57 4.06
C GLU A 163 -3.09 -13.16 3.89
N ASN A 164 -3.95 -13.53 4.85
CA ASN A 164 -5.35 -13.13 4.89
C ASN A 164 -5.57 -11.81 5.64
N GLN A 165 -4.52 -11.11 6.06
CA GLN A 165 -4.62 -9.84 6.79
C GLN A 165 -3.66 -8.78 6.25
N LEU A 166 -2.60 -8.44 7.00
CA LEU A 166 -1.65 -7.37 6.67
C LEU A 166 -0.36 -7.93 6.04
N MET A 167 -0.38 -9.17 5.53
CA MET A 167 0.66 -9.70 4.65
C MET A 167 0.08 -9.98 3.28
N PHE A 168 0.87 -9.72 2.23
CA PHE A 168 0.56 -10.16 0.87
C PHE A 168 1.83 -10.55 0.14
N ASN A 169 1.91 -11.80 -0.29
CA ASN A 169 3.03 -12.35 -1.03
C ASN A 169 4.37 -12.10 -0.31
N GLY A 170 4.41 -12.40 0.99
CA GLY A 170 5.58 -12.19 1.86
C GLY A 170 5.95 -10.73 2.15
N LYS A 171 5.14 -9.75 1.72
CA LYS A 171 5.33 -8.33 2.03
C LYS A 171 4.38 -7.88 3.13
N GLN A 172 4.90 -7.13 4.10
CA GLN A 172 4.13 -6.56 5.19
C GLN A 172 3.48 -5.25 4.72
N LEU A 173 2.15 -5.17 4.82
CA LEU A 173 1.36 -4.02 4.38
C LEU A 173 1.19 -2.96 5.46
N ALA A 174 1.89 -3.13 6.60
CA ALA A 174 1.96 -2.20 7.71
C ALA A 174 3.40 -2.20 8.24
N ALA A 175 3.75 -1.20 9.04
CA ALA A 175 5.08 -1.08 9.64
C ALA A 175 4.97 -0.73 11.13
N ARG A 176 5.88 -1.24 11.94
CA ARG A 176 5.98 -0.85 13.36
C ARG A 176 6.72 0.47 13.50
N LEU A 177 6.26 1.34 14.40
CA LEU A 177 6.98 2.53 14.80
C LEU A 177 7.79 2.26 16.07
N THR A 178 9.08 2.57 16.05
CA THR A 178 9.98 2.46 17.21
C THR A 178 10.00 3.78 17.99
N ILE A 179 8.86 4.15 18.55
CA ILE A 179 8.72 5.38 19.34
C ILE A 179 9.12 5.07 20.78
N GLY A 180 9.98 5.88 21.37
CA GLY A 180 10.31 5.72 22.79
C GLY A 180 11.31 4.60 23.09
N VAL A 181 11.68 3.77 22.11
CA VAL A 181 12.56 2.62 22.29
C VAL A 181 14.01 3.03 21.98
N THR A 182 14.81 3.27 23.02
CA THR A 182 16.27 3.27 22.93
C THR A 182 16.78 1.83 22.93
N GLU A 183 16.66 1.11 21.81
CA GLU A 183 17.45 -0.11 21.58
C GLU A 183 18.22 0.00 20.25
N PRO A 184 19.55 -0.21 20.26
CA PRO A 184 20.37 -0.21 19.06
C PRO A 184 20.25 -1.58 18.38
N GLY A 185 19.54 -1.68 17.25
CA GLY A 185 19.71 -2.85 16.39
C GLY A 185 18.53 -3.31 15.55
N LEU A 186 17.90 -2.44 14.77
CA LEU A 186 17.23 -2.87 13.54
C LEU A 186 17.53 -1.86 12.44
N ILE A 187 18.73 -1.96 11.87
CA ILE A 187 19.05 -1.33 10.60
C ILE A 187 18.24 -2.06 9.54
N TYR A 188 17.08 -1.52 9.18
CA TYR A 188 16.47 -1.86 7.90
C TYR A 188 17.49 -1.50 6.81
N GLN A 189 17.86 -2.49 6.00
CA GLN A 189 18.70 -2.30 4.83
C GLN A 189 18.21 -1.09 4.05
N LYS A 190 19.03 -0.04 3.99
CA LYS A 190 18.86 1.12 3.11
C LYS A 190 18.58 0.59 1.71
N LEU A 191 17.32 0.65 1.27
CA LEU A 191 17.04 0.63 -0.16
C LEU A 191 17.64 1.92 -0.74
N PRO A 192 18.46 1.84 -1.80
CA PRO A 192 19.02 3.02 -2.41
C PRO A 192 17.86 3.89 -2.94
N ILE A 193 17.76 5.11 -2.41
CA ILE A 193 16.92 6.15 -2.99
C ILE A 193 17.63 6.53 -4.29
N GLU A 194 17.21 5.91 -5.40
CA GLU A 194 17.52 6.45 -6.73
C GLU A 194 16.87 7.83 -6.82
N ARG A 195 17.70 8.86 -6.94
CA ARG A 195 17.26 10.22 -7.26
C ARG A 195 16.62 10.19 -8.64
N ILE A 196 15.34 10.53 -8.72
CA ILE A 196 14.70 11.01 -9.94
C ILE A 196 14.91 12.53 -9.98
#